data_AF-A0A0Q8HSQ3-F1
#
_entry.id   AF-A0A0Q8HSQ3-F1
#
_cell.length_a   1.000
_cell.length_b   1.000
_cell.length_c   1.000
_cell.angle_alpha   90.00
_cell.angle_beta   90.00
_cell.angle_gamma   90.00
#
_symmetry.space_group_name_H-M   'P 1'
#
loop_
_entity.id
_entity.type
_entity.pdbx_description
1 polymer ?
#
loop_
_entity_poly.entity_id
_entity_poly.type
_entity_poly.pdbx_seq_one_letter_code
_entity_poly.pdbx_strand_id
1 'polypeptide(L)'
;MRSSPIGRVAWAGSEGVSVLPVNFAAEGDTLVLRTTAYSQMARECADRDVAFEVDQIDEEHHSGWSVLLRGRCERQERVGDGPAPWVTGPRVLGLRIVVRSVTGRRLQPPVSSS
;
A
#
# COMPACT_ATOMS: atom_id res chain seq x y z
N MET A 1 -7.07 5.54 19.90
CA MET A 1 -7.32 4.69 18.71
C MET A 1 -5.99 4.32 18.11
N ARG A 2 -5.67 3.03 17.95
CA ARG A 2 -4.53 2.62 17.13
C ARG A 2 -4.96 2.77 15.68
N SER A 3 -4.46 3.77 14.97
CA SER A 3 -4.62 3.84 13.52
C SER A 3 -3.81 2.71 12.90
N SER A 4 -4.45 1.84 12.11
CA SER A 4 -3.69 0.98 11.19
C SER A 4 -3.09 1.86 10.10
N PRO A 5 -1.82 1.66 9.71
CA PRO A 5 -1.25 2.42 8.61
C PRO A 5 -2.01 2.11 7.31
N ILE A 6 -2.45 3.16 6.62
CA ILE A 6 -3.02 3.07 5.26
C ILE A 6 -1.89 3.35 4.28
N GLY A 7 -1.77 2.54 3.23
CA GLY A 7 -0.93 2.85 2.08
C GLY A 7 -1.77 3.10 0.83
N ARG A 8 -1.13 3.50 -0.27
CA ARG A 8 -1.76 3.58 -1.59
C ARG A 8 -1.12 2.59 -2.55
N VAL A 9 -1.93 1.96 -3.40
CA VAL A 9 -1.44 1.14 -4.50
C VAL A 9 -1.82 1.77 -5.82
N ALA A 10 -0.84 1.92 -6.70
CA ALA A 10 -0.99 2.39 -8.06
C ALA A 10 -0.72 1.26 -9.06
N TRP A 11 -1.57 1.14 -10.08
CA TRP A 11 -1.40 0.19 -11.18
C TRP A 11 -1.96 0.77 -12.50
N ALA A 12 -1.49 0.24 -13.62
CA ALA A 12 -2.08 0.51 -14.93
C ALA A 12 -3.24 -0.46 -15.20
N GLY A 13 -4.47 0.06 -15.11
CA GLY A 13 -5.72 -0.64 -15.40
C GLY A 13 -6.21 -0.41 -16.83
N SER A 14 -7.45 -0.83 -17.14
CA SER A 14 -8.04 -0.65 -18.47
C SER A 14 -8.38 0.80 -18.79
N GLU A 15 -8.76 1.57 -17.76
CA GLU A 15 -9.11 3.00 -17.87
C GLU A 15 -7.92 3.94 -17.63
N GLY A 16 -6.69 3.39 -17.63
CA GLY A 16 -5.47 4.13 -17.29
C GLY A 16 -4.96 3.84 -15.88
N VAL A 17 -4.13 4.75 -15.34
CA VAL A 17 -3.52 4.58 -14.02
C VAL A 17 -4.55 4.84 -12.92
N SER A 18 -4.71 3.86 -12.04
CA SER A 18 -5.58 3.95 -10.85
C SER A 18 -4.73 3.96 -9.59
N VAL A 19 -5.15 4.71 -8.57
CA VAL A 19 -4.50 4.77 -7.25
C VAL A 19 -5.57 4.63 -6.16
N LEU A 20 -5.45 3.61 -5.30
CA LEU A 20 -6.43 3.35 -4.23
C LEU A 20 -5.76 3.21 -2.85
N PRO A 21 -6.40 3.71 -1.77
CA PRO A 21 -5.97 3.44 -0.42
C PRO A 21 -6.24 1.99 -0.03
N VAL A 22 -5.32 1.37 0.70
CA VAL A 22 -5.40 -0.02 1.17
C VAL A 22 -4.89 -0.17 2.60
N ASN A 23 -5.51 -1.10 3.33
CA ASN A 23 -4.87 -1.65 4.53
C ASN A 23 -3.83 -2.68 4.11
N PHE A 24 -2.70 -2.69 4.79
CA PHE A 24 -1.61 -3.58 4.47
C PHE A 24 -0.89 -4.09 5.72
N ALA A 25 -0.20 -5.22 5.57
CA ALA A 25 0.88 -5.65 6.45
C ALA A 25 2.09 -6.08 5.63
N ALA A 26 3.27 -5.93 6.22
CA ALA A 26 4.50 -6.48 5.69
C ALA A 26 4.73 -7.89 6.27
N GLU A 27 5.01 -8.85 5.38
CA GLU A 27 5.35 -10.23 5.73
C GLU A 27 6.57 -10.65 4.88
N GLY A 28 7.76 -10.58 5.48
CA GLY A 28 9.03 -10.79 4.77
C GLY A 28 9.19 -9.84 3.58
N ASP A 29 9.45 -10.39 2.41
CA ASP A 29 9.59 -9.63 1.14
C ASP A 29 8.24 -9.43 0.42
N THR A 30 7.13 -9.46 1.16
CA THR A 30 5.80 -9.24 0.61
C THR A 30 4.98 -8.24 1.41
N LEU A 31 4.10 -7.50 0.70
CA LEU A 31 3.02 -6.75 1.33
C LEU A 31 1.70 -7.49 1.13
N VAL A 32 1.06 -7.88 2.22
CA VAL A 32 -0.28 -8.46 2.21
C VAL A 32 -1.30 -7.34 2.28
N LEU A 33 -2.24 -7.35 1.35
CA LEU A 33 -3.33 -6.39 1.23
C LEU A 33 -4.67 -7.09 1.39
N ARG A 34 -5.61 -6.40 2.02
CA ARG A 34 -7.00 -6.85 2.10
C ARG A 34 -7.91 -5.83 1.45
N THR A 35 -8.70 -6.30 0.48
CA THR A 35 -9.68 -5.50 -0.25
C THR A 35 -10.98 -6.30 -0.44
N THR A 36 -12.05 -5.66 -0.89
CA THR A 36 -13.27 -6.40 -1.28
C THR A 36 -13.04 -7.13 -2.60
N ALA A 37 -13.60 -8.33 -2.75
CA ALA A 37 -13.47 -9.13 -3.97
C ALA A 37 -14.06 -8.44 -5.23
N TYR A 38 -14.96 -7.47 -5.04
CA TYR A 38 -15.55 -6.67 -6.12
C TYR A 38 -14.81 -5.37 -6.40
N SER A 39 -13.78 -5.04 -5.62
CA SER A 39 -12.97 -3.84 -5.86
C SER A 39 -12.32 -3.89 -7.24
N GLN A 40 -12.13 -2.72 -7.83
CA GLN A 40 -11.39 -2.59 -9.09
C GLN A 40 -10.01 -3.24 -8.99
N MET A 41 -9.30 -3.00 -7.88
CA MET A 41 -8.02 -3.61 -7.59
C MET A 41 -8.08 -5.15 -7.60
N ALA A 42 -9.06 -5.77 -6.96
CA ALA A 42 -9.22 -7.23 -6.97
C ALA A 42 -9.44 -7.83 -8.37
N ARG A 43 -10.02 -7.05 -9.28
CA ARG A 43 -10.32 -7.46 -10.66
C ARG A 43 -9.16 -7.24 -11.62
N GLU A 44 -8.41 -6.16 -11.42
CA GLU A 44 -7.44 -5.69 -12.40
C GLU A 44 -6.00 -5.89 -11.97
N CYS A 45 -5.70 -5.81 -10.67
CA CYS A 45 -4.34 -5.68 -10.18
C CYS A 45 -3.57 -7.01 -10.17
N ALA A 46 -4.27 -8.14 -10.11
CA ALA A 46 -3.65 -9.45 -10.10
C ALA A 46 -2.74 -9.66 -11.33
N ASP A 47 -1.56 -10.21 -11.09
CA ASP A 47 -0.50 -10.51 -12.04
C ASP A 47 0.15 -9.29 -12.71
N ARG A 48 -0.11 -8.06 -12.23
CA ARG A 48 0.46 -6.82 -12.74
C ARG A 48 1.59 -6.26 -11.88
N ASP A 49 2.44 -5.45 -12.52
CA ASP A 49 3.37 -4.59 -11.82
C ASP A 49 2.62 -3.43 -11.16
N VAL A 50 3.01 -3.13 -9.92
CA VAL A 50 2.38 -2.12 -9.08
C VAL A 50 3.41 -1.25 -8.38
N ALA A 51 3.02 -0.02 -8.06
CA ALA A 51 3.69 0.80 -7.07
C ALA A 51 2.86 0.83 -5.79
N PHE A 52 3.54 0.79 -4.65
CA PHE A 52 2.93 1.01 -3.33
C PHE A 52 3.62 2.19 -2.66
N GLU A 53 2.86 2.97 -1.90
CA GLU A 53 3.32 4.14 -1.18
C GLU A 53 2.72 4.15 0.23
N VAL A 54 3.53 4.52 1.22
CA VAL A 54 3.08 4.91 2.55
C VAL A 54 3.96 6.04 3.07
N ASP A 55 3.33 7.04 3.67
CA ASP A 55 3.98 8.24 4.17
C ASP A 55 3.45 8.64 5.55
N GLN A 56 4.23 9.51 6.19
CA GLN A 56 3.76 10.34 7.28
C GLN A 56 4.45 11.70 7.16
N ILE A 57 3.65 12.74 6.91
CA ILE A 57 4.10 14.11 6.74
C ILE A 57 3.58 14.94 7.91
N ASP A 58 4.50 15.66 8.55
CA ASP A 58 4.21 16.71 9.53
C ASP A 58 4.38 18.05 8.81
N GLU A 59 3.26 18.61 8.37
CA GLU A 59 3.24 19.89 7.65
C GLU A 59 3.65 21.06 8.54
N GLU A 60 3.40 21.00 9.85
CA GLU A 60 3.74 22.08 10.78
C GLU A 60 5.26 22.18 10.98
N HIS A 61 5.92 21.03 11.16
CA HIS A 61 7.37 20.97 11.35
C HIS A 61 8.15 20.81 10.03
N HIS A 62 7.47 20.84 8.87
CA HIS A 62 8.04 20.58 7.55
C HIS A 62 8.94 19.33 7.52
N SER A 63 8.48 18.26 8.16
CA SER A 63 9.24 17.03 8.32
C SER A 63 8.39 15.81 7.98
N GLY A 64 9.03 14.66 7.82
CA GLY A 64 8.29 13.44 7.52
C GLY A 64 9.11 12.42 6.79
N TRP A 65 8.42 11.40 6.29
CA TRP A 65 9.03 10.35 5.50
C TRP A 65 8.02 9.76 4.51
N SER A 66 8.53 9.17 3.45
CA SER A 66 7.77 8.31 2.54
C SER A 66 8.57 7.06 2.20
N VAL A 67 7.86 5.95 2.04
CA VAL A 67 8.38 4.68 1.52
C VAL A 67 7.63 4.36 0.25
N LEU A 68 8.39 4.18 -0.83
CA LEU A 68 7.87 3.75 -2.12
C LEU A 68 8.39 2.36 -2.43
N LEU A 69 7.52 1.54 -2.96
CA LEU A 69 7.78 0.17 -3.33
C LEU A 69 7.34 -0.07 -4.76
N ARG A 70 8.09 -0.91 -5.47
CA ARG A 70 7.64 -1.51 -6.73
C ARG A 70 7.69 -3.03 -6.60
N GLY A 71 6.68 -3.69 -7.13
CA GLY A 71 6.55 -5.13 -7.02
C GLY A 71 5.53 -5.67 -8.00
N ARG A 72 5.26 -6.96 -7.88
CA ARG A 72 4.20 -7.64 -8.64
C ARG A 72 3.06 -8.00 -7.71
N CYS A 73 1.85 -7.63 -8.07
CA CYS A 73 0.66 -8.01 -7.33
C CYS A 73 0.20 -9.40 -7.77
N GLU A 74 -0.16 -10.23 -6.80
CA GLU A 74 -0.60 -11.60 -6.99
C GLU A 74 -1.82 -11.88 -6.11
N ARG A 75 -2.70 -12.76 -6.56
CA ARG A 75 -3.84 -13.18 -5.76
C ARG A 75 -3.36 -14.13 -4.66
N GLN A 76 -3.85 -13.91 -3.44
CA GLN A 76 -3.56 -14.78 -2.30
C GLN A 76 -4.76 -15.69 -2.04
N GLU A 77 -4.58 -17.00 -2.24
CA GLU A 77 -5.67 -17.99 -2.08
C GLU A 77 -6.09 -18.20 -0.62
N ARG A 78 -5.17 -17.97 0.33
CA ARG A 78 -5.42 -18.08 1.78
C ARG A 78 -5.22 -16.73 2.45
N VAL A 79 -6.30 -16.14 2.94
CA VAL A 79 -6.23 -14.95 3.80
C VAL A 79 -5.71 -15.41 5.18
N GLY A 80 -4.40 -15.27 5.44
CA GLY A 80 -3.79 -15.54 6.75
C GLY A 80 -4.17 -14.50 7.81
N ASP A 81 -3.64 -14.60 9.04
CA ASP A 81 -3.95 -13.75 10.22
C ASP A 81 -3.51 -12.27 10.12
N GLY A 82 -3.31 -11.76 8.90
CA GLY A 82 -2.94 -10.37 8.62
C GLY A 82 -3.95 -9.33 9.16
N PRO A 83 -3.62 -8.03 9.05
CA PRO A 83 -4.30 -6.94 9.74
C PRO A 83 -5.79 -6.91 9.42
N ALA A 84 -6.62 -6.67 10.43
CA ALA A 84 -8.06 -6.58 10.26
C ALA A 84 -8.40 -5.49 9.23
N PRO A 85 -9.19 -5.79 8.18
CA PRO A 85 -9.54 -4.78 7.18
C PRO A 85 -10.41 -3.71 7.84
N TRP A 86 -10.20 -2.44 7.49
CA TRP A 86 -11.14 -1.38 7.86
C TRP A 86 -12.48 -1.53 7.13
N VAL A 87 -12.49 -2.20 5.98
CA VAL A 87 -13.72 -2.60 5.30
C VAL A 87 -14.11 -3.99 5.79
N THR A 88 -15.01 -4.03 6.76
CA THR A 88 -15.71 -5.25 7.18
C THR A 88 -16.74 -5.62 6.12
N GLY A 89 -16.62 -6.83 5.54
CA GLY A 89 -17.58 -7.34 4.57
C GLY A 89 -17.33 -8.81 4.24
N PRO A 90 -18.36 -9.58 3.84
CA PRO A 90 -18.31 -11.04 3.71
C PRO A 90 -17.40 -11.58 2.59
N ARG A 91 -16.71 -10.71 1.83
CA ARG A 91 -15.88 -11.08 0.67
C ARG A 91 -14.59 -10.29 0.65
N VAL A 92 -13.75 -10.50 1.65
CA VAL A 92 -12.37 -9.99 1.67
C VAL A 92 -11.52 -10.88 0.77
N LEU A 93 -10.88 -10.28 -0.23
CA LEU A 93 -9.85 -10.92 -1.04
C LEU A 93 -8.48 -10.50 -0.49
N GLY A 94 -7.62 -11.50 -0.27
CA GLY A 94 -6.19 -11.27 -0.04
C GLY A 94 -5.48 -11.05 -1.37
N LEU A 95 -4.73 -9.96 -1.46
CA LEU A 95 -3.73 -9.76 -2.50
C LEU A 95 -2.37 -9.69 -1.81
N ARG A 96 -1.32 -10.12 -2.49
CA ARG A 96 0.05 -9.87 -2.04
C ARG A 96 0.82 -9.11 -3.10
N ILE A 97 1.71 -8.22 -2.68
CA ILE A 97 2.70 -7.62 -3.56
C ILE A 97 4.04 -8.26 -3.24
N VAL A 98 4.61 -8.98 -4.20
CA VAL A 98 5.99 -9.48 -4.13
C VAL A 98 6.93 -8.31 -4.43
N VAL A 99 7.70 -7.90 -3.44
CA VAL A 99 8.53 -6.70 -3.48
C VAL A 99 9.75 -6.91 -4.35
N ARG A 100 10.03 -5.98 -5.25
CA ARG A 100 11.23 -5.99 -6.11
C ARG A 100 12.20 -4.86 -5.79
N SER A 101 11.67 -3.73 -5.33
CA SER A 101 12.50 -2.59 -4.94
C SER A 101 11.80 -1.75 -3.89
N VAL A 102 12.57 -1.21 -2.97
CA VAL A 102 12.12 -0.29 -1.93
C VAL A 102 13.00 0.95 -1.96
N THR A 103 12.39 2.12 -1.87
CA THR A 103 13.08 3.40 -1.72
C THR A 103 12.44 4.19 -0.59
N GLY A 104 13.25 4.82 0.24
CA GLY A 104 12.77 5.71 1.30
C GLY A 104 13.24 7.14 1.06
N ARG A 105 12.39 8.11 1.40
CA ARG A 105 12.76 9.53 1.45
C ARG A 105 12.43 10.08 2.82
N ARG A 106 13.35 10.83 3.41
CA ARG A 106 13.11 11.60 4.62
C ARG A 106 13.05 13.09 4.28
N LEU A 107 12.07 13.79 4.83
CA LEU A 107 11.96 15.24 4.78
C LEU A 107 12.48 15.78 6.12
N GLN A 108 13.36 16.77 6.05
CA GLN A 108 13.91 17.47 7.21
C GLN A 108 13.50 18.93 7.13
N PRO A 109 13.31 19.60 8.29
CA PRO A 109 13.07 21.03 8.33
C PRO A 109 14.21 21.78 7.60
N PRO A 110 13.93 22.93 6.98
CA PRO A 110 14.96 23.76 6.39
C PRO A 110 15.98 24.15 7.47
N VAL A 111 17.27 23.97 7.16
CA VAL A 111 18.36 24.34 8.08
C VAL A 111 18.31 25.86 8.25
N SER A 112 18.11 26.34 9.48
CA SER A 112 18.16 27.76 9.77
C SER A 112 19.59 28.25 9.51
N SER A 113 19.80 29.00 8.43
CA SER A 113 21.04 29.74 8.23
C SER A 113 21.13 30.81 9.32
N SER A 114 22.12 30.68 10.20
CA SER A 114 22.49 31.71 11.18
C SER A 114 23.15 32.91 10.52
#